data_AF-A0AAW7CQK5-F1
#
_entry.id   AF-A0AAW7CQK5-F1
#
_cell.length_a   1.000
_cell.length_b   1.000
_cell.length_c   1.000
_cell.angle_alpha   90.00
_cell.angle_beta   90.00
_cell.angle_gamma   90.00
#
_symmetry.space_group_name_H-M   'P 1'
#
loop_
_entity.id
_entity.type
_entity.pdbx_description
1 polymer ?
#
loop_
_entity_poly.entity_id
_entity_poly.type
_entity_poly.pdbx_seq_one_letter_code
_entity_poly.pdbx_strand_id
1 'polypeptide(L)'
;MTFTYRNFQIADILAQQANKKEQTNDDFKQLHDSIKFTADFYKEVFNAYGDKARKLAESLAQQARGKTIRNVDDALKAYEKYKANINRRINAKDRKAIATALESIILDDIAQKLKKFSKGMFFVSKALDVKDLSIELIKATETDNWRPFFVKAETIFVGMAATSIAGFTFSVLLGGPIGILGYGLLIASIGALIDNDLIEKANNLIGV
;
A
#
# COMPACT_ATOMS: atom_id res chain seq x y z
N MET A 1 23.75 55.21 -11.82
CA MET A 1 22.58 54.38 -11.43
C MET A 1 22.71 52.89 -11.78
N THR A 2 23.66 52.46 -12.60
CA THR A 2 23.78 51.06 -13.08
C THR A 2 24.42 50.06 -12.09
N PHE A 3 25.17 50.52 -11.09
CA PHE A 3 25.81 49.65 -10.09
C PHE A 3 24.84 49.10 -9.04
N THR A 4 23.90 49.91 -8.56
CA THR A 4 22.94 49.50 -7.52
C THR A 4 21.95 48.43 -8.01
N TYR A 5 21.51 48.53 -9.27
CA TYR A 5 20.63 47.54 -9.90
C TYR A 5 21.28 46.16 -10.08
N ARG A 6 22.56 46.10 -10.46
CA ARG A 6 23.27 44.81 -10.61
C ARG A 6 23.47 44.10 -9.28
N ASN A 7 23.77 44.84 -8.20
CA ASN A 7 23.94 44.24 -6.87
C ASN A 7 22.64 43.65 -6.33
N PHE A 8 21.50 44.28 -6.61
CA PHE A 8 20.18 43.74 -6.25
C PHE A 8 19.87 42.44 -7.00
N GLN A 9 20.13 42.39 -8.31
CA GLN A 9 19.94 41.18 -9.12
C GLN A 9 20.83 40.02 -8.67
N ILE A 10 22.09 40.29 -8.27
CA ILE A 10 23.00 39.25 -7.76
C ILE A 10 22.50 38.70 -6.42
N ALA A 11 22.00 39.56 -5.53
CA ALA A 11 21.43 39.13 -4.25
C ALA A 11 20.19 38.24 -4.45
N ASP A 12 19.29 38.59 -5.37
CA ASP A 12 18.13 37.77 -5.71
C ASP A 12 18.52 36.39 -6.28
N ILE A 13 19.53 36.34 -7.15
CA ILE A 13 20.04 35.08 -7.71
C ILE A 13 20.63 34.19 -6.61
N LEU A 14 21.42 34.76 -5.70
CA LEU A 14 21.99 34.02 -4.58
C LEU A 14 20.91 33.50 -3.61
N ALA A 15 19.87 34.29 -3.34
CA ALA A 15 18.73 33.88 -2.53
C ALA A 15 17.94 32.73 -3.20
N GLN A 16 17.69 32.81 -4.51
CA GLN A 16 17.05 31.73 -5.26
C GLN A 16 17.90 30.44 -5.26
N GLN A 17 19.22 30.57 -5.38
CA GLN A 17 20.13 29.42 -5.30
C GLN A 17 20.17 28.80 -3.90
N ALA A 18 20.16 29.61 -2.84
CA ALA A 18 20.08 29.14 -1.46
C ALA A 18 18.76 28.40 -1.21
N ASN A 19 17.62 29.00 -1.57
CA ASN A 19 16.31 28.39 -1.45
C ASN A 19 16.20 27.06 -2.22
N LYS A 20 16.73 27.00 -3.44
CA LYS A 20 16.75 25.77 -4.24
C LYS A 20 17.60 24.68 -3.61
N LYS A 21 18.76 25.02 -3.01
CA LYS A 21 19.62 24.08 -2.29
C LYS A 21 18.94 23.56 -1.03
N GLU A 22 18.29 24.42 -0.26
CA GLU A 22 17.51 24.04 0.93
C GLU A 22 16.36 23.10 0.56
N GLN A 23 15.56 23.45 -0.46
CA GLN A 23 14.50 22.57 -0.99
C GLN A 23 15.04 21.21 -1.44
N THR A 24 16.18 21.19 -2.14
CA THR A 24 16.80 19.93 -2.59
C THR A 24 17.24 19.07 -1.41
N ASN A 25 17.81 19.68 -0.36
CA ASN A 25 18.22 18.96 0.85
C ASN A 25 17.00 18.40 1.60
N ASP A 26 15.93 19.19 1.70
CA ASP A 26 14.68 18.77 2.33
C ASP A 26 14.00 17.64 1.56
N ASP A 27 13.96 17.72 0.23
CA ASP A 27 13.42 16.65 -0.63
C ASP A 27 14.23 15.36 -0.49
N PHE A 28 15.57 15.47 -0.47
CA PHE A 28 16.45 14.32 -0.26
C PHE A 28 16.23 13.68 1.12
N LYS A 29 16.11 14.49 2.17
CA LYS A 29 15.82 14.01 3.53
C LYS A 29 14.46 13.32 3.59
N GLN A 30 13.41 13.92 3.03
CA GLN A 30 12.08 13.31 3.01
C GLN A 30 12.06 11.99 2.22
N LEU A 31 12.81 11.91 1.11
CA LEU A 31 12.96 10.66 0.35
C LEU A 31 13.69 9.60 1.18
N HIS A 32 14.82 9.95 1.80
CA HIS A 32 15.57 9.05 2.67
C HIS A 32 14.69 8.52 3.82
N ASP A 33 13.94 9.39 4.49
CA ASP A 33 13.03 9.02 5.57
C ASP A 33 11.90 8.10 5.09
N SER A 34 11.41 8.30 3.87
CA SER A 34 10.38 7.45 3.27
C SER A 34 10.91 6.07 2.86
N ILE A 35 12.15 5.99 2.40
CA ILE A 35 12.85 4.73 2.13
C ILE A 35 13.07 3.98 3.44
N LYS A 36 13.56 4.67 4.48
CA LYS A 36 13.73 4.12 5.83
C LYS A 36 12.40 3.63 6.39
N PHE A 37 11.33 4.39 6.26
CA PHE A 37 9.98 4.00 6.68
C PHE A 37 9.54 2.69 6.01
N THR A 38 9.78 2.55 4.70
CA THR A 38 9.48 1.30 3.97
C THR A 38 10.33 0.12 4.45
N ALA A 39 11.60 0.35 4.77
CA ALA A 39 12.47 -0.69 5.33
C ALA A 39 12.05 -1.09 6.76
N ASP A 40 11.67 -0.12 7.58
CA ASP A 40 11.23 -0.35 8.96
C ASP A 40 9.87 -1.07 8.99
N PHE A 41 8.97 -0.83 8.02
CA PHE A 41 7.76 -1.65 7.83
C PHE A 41 8.08 -3.15 7.71
N TYR A 42 9.04 -3.54 6.87
CA TYR A 42 9.41 -4.96 6.73
C TYR A 42 9.99 -5.55 8.03
N LYS A 43 10.70 -4.75 8.82
CA LYS A 43 11.18 -5.16 10.15
C LYS A 43 10.02 -5.35 11.12
N GLU A 44 9.04 -4.44 11.12
CA GLU A 44 7.84 -4.57 11.95
C GLU A 44 7.04 -5.82 11.59
N VAL A 45 6.85 -6.11 10.30
CA VAL A 45 6.22 -7.36 9.84
C VAL A 45 7.00 -8.58 10.31
N PHE A 46 8.33 -8.57 10.22
CA PHE A 46 9.17 -9.66 10.71
C PHE A 46 8.99 -9.87 12.22
N ASN A 47 9.02 -8.79 13.00
CA ASN A 47 8.89 -8.87 14.45
C ASN A 47 7.50 -9.36 14.87
N ALA A 48 6.44 -8.94 14.16
CA ALA A 48 5.06 -9.31 14.48
C ALA A 48 4.69 -10.72 14.01
N TYR A 49 5.14 -11.13 12.82
CA TYR A 49 4.61 -12.28 12.08
C TYR A 49 5.67 -13.25 11.56
N GLY A 50 6.96 -12.93 11.74
CA GLY A 50 8.08 -13.76 11.32
C GLY A 50 8.48 -13.62 9.86
N ASP A 51 9.50 -14.39 9.47
CA ASP A 51 10.19 -14.27 8.18
C ASP A 51 9.31 -14.54 6.96
N LYS A 52 8.39 -15.51 7.06
CA LYS A 52 7.47 -15.84 5.97
C LYS A 52 6.56 -14.66 5.63
N ALA A 53 6.04 -13.96 6.65
CA ALA A 53 5.21 -12.78 6.45
C ALA A 53 6.02 -11.64 5.82
N ARG A 54 7.23 -11.36 6.33
CA ARG A 54 8.12 -10.35 5.74
C ARG A 54 8.37 -10.60 4.25
N LYS A 55 8.75 -11.84 3.90
CA LYS A 55 8.99 -12.26 2.51
C LYS A 55 7.75 -12.15 1.63
N LEU A 56 6.55 -12.37 2.19
CA LEU A 56 5.30 -12.18 1.48
C LEU A 56 5.03 -10.69 1.17
N ALA A 57 5.25 -9.78 2.12
CA ALA A 57 5.15 -8.35 1.86
C ALA A 57 6.20 -7.89 0.84
N GLU A 58 7.44 -8.37 0.93
CA GLU A 58 8.48 -8.08 -0.05
C GLU A 58 8.08 -8.59 -1.45
N SER A 59 7.51 -9.80 -1.53
CA SER A 59 6.98 -10.34 -2.79
C SER A 59 5.88 -9.47 -3.37
N LEU A 60 4.95 -8.95 -2.54
CA LEU A 60 3.90 -8.04 -2.99
C LEU A 60 4.51 -6.79 -3.65
N ALA A 61 5.48 -6.15 -2.98
CA ALA A 61 6.16 -4.98 -3.54
C ALA A 61 6.95 -5.31 -4.81
N GLN A 62 7.68 -6.42 -4.83
CA GLN A 62 8.49 -6.84 -5.98
C GLN A 62 7.62 -7.16 -7.20
N GLN A 63 6.55 -7.93 -7.02
CA GLN A 63 5.68 -8.34 -8.11
C GLN A 63 4.81 -7.19 -8.62
N ALA A 64 4.57 -6.16 -7.81
CA ALA A 64 3.86 -4.96 -8.23
C ALA A 64 4.73 -4.02 -9.10
N ARG A 65 6.06 -4.07 -8.99
CA ARG A 65 6.96 -3.18 -9.73
C ARG A 65 6.83 -3.40 -11.24
N GLY A 66 6.67 -2.29 -11.97
CA GLY A 66 6.57 -2.30 -13.43
C GLY A 66 5.26 -2.87 -13.99
N LYS A 67 4.32 -3.30 -13.14
CA LYS A 67 3.00 -3.79 -13.56
C LYS A 67 1.91 -2.73 -13.33
N THR A 68 0.79 -2.89 -14.01
CA THR A 68 -0.51 -2.31 -13.64
C THR A 68 -1.36 -3.37 -12.95
N ILE A 69 -2.44 -2.97 -12.29
CA ILE A 69 -3.39 -3.95 -11.77
C ILE A 69 -4.11 -4.67 -12.92
N ARG A 70 -4.57 -5.90 -12.65
CA ARG A 70 -5.43 -6.68 -13.54
C ARG A 70 -6.84 -6.09 -13.58
N ASN A 71 -7.58 -6.46 -14.61
CA ASN A 71 -9.01 -6.16 -14.66
C ASN A 71 -9.79 -6.94 -13.58
N VAL A 72 -11.01 -6.50 -13.30
CA VAL A 72 -11.88 -7.10 -12.27
C VAL A 72 -12.13 -8.59 -12.49
N ASP A 73 -12.40 -9.02 -13.73
CA ASP A 73 -12.77 -10.40 -14.02
C ASP A 73 -11.59 -11.36 -13.80
N ASP A 74 -10.39 -10.96 -14.21
CA ASP A 74 -9.16 -11.72 -13.97
C ASP A 74 -8.81 -11.78 -12.48
N ALA A 75 -9.00 -10.67 -11.74
CA ALA A 75 -8.79 -10.64 -10.30
C ALA A 75 -9.79 -11.52 -9.54
N LEU A 76 -11.07 -11.48 -9.92
CA LEU A 76 -12.11 -12.37 -9.37
C LEU A 76 -11.78 -13.83 -9.64
N LYS A 77 -11.45 -14.16 -10.89
CA LYS A 77 -11.08 -15.53 -11.27
C LYS A 77 -9.87 -16.04 -10.48
N ALA A 78 -8.88 -15.17 -10.28
CA ALA A 78 -7.71 -15.49 -9.47
C ALA A 78 -8.07 -15.74 -8.01
N TYR A 79 -8.88 -14.88 -7.39
CA TYR A 79 -9.29 -15.05 -5.99
C TYR A 79 -10.19 -16.30 -5.80
N GLU A 80 -11.20 -16.47 -6.65
CA GLU A 80 -12.16 -17.60 -6.57
C GLU A 80 -11.46 -18.97 -6.67
N LYS A 81 -10.39 -19.07 -7.47
CA LYS A 81 -9.55 -20.29 -7.54
C LYS A 81 -9.02 -20.73 -6.17
N TYR A 82 -8.71 -19.78 -5.29
CA TYR A 82 -8.13 -20.05 -3.97
C TYR A 82 -9.12 -19.82 -2.81
N LYS A 83 -10.33 -19.35 -3.08
CA LYS A 83 -11.34 -19.00 -2.05
C LYS A 83 -11.67 -20.15 -1.11
N ALA A 84 -11.83 -21.37 -1.65
CA ALA A 84 -12.11 -22.55 -0.82
C ALA A 84 -10.99 -22.84 0.20
N ASN A 85 -9.75 -22.61 -0.20
CA ASN A 85 -8.57 -22.78 0.65
C ASN A 85 -8.54 -21.71 1.75
N ILE A 86 -8.76 -20.44 1.40
CA ILE A 86 -8.85 -19.32 2.34
C ILE A 86 -9.96 -19.57 3.37
N ASN A 87 -11.16 -19.94 2.90
CA ASN A 87 -12.34 -20.16 3.75
C ASN A 87 -12.22 -21.37 4.68
N ARG A 88 -11.32 -22.32 4.39
CA ARG A 88 -11.01 -23.42 5.31
C ARG A 88 -10.28 -22.93 6.56
N ARG A 89 -9.51 -21.85 6.47
CA ARG A 89 -8.70 -21.31 7.57
C ARG A 89 -9.27 -20.07 8.23
N ILE A 90 -10.11 -19.32 7.51
CA ILE A 90 -10.69 -18.06 7.98
C ILE A 90 -12.21 -18.22 7.98
N ASN A 91 -12.75 -18.51 9.16
CA ASN A 91 -14.19 -18.68 9.33
C ASN A 91 -14.91 -17.33 9.50
N ALA A 92 -16.24 -17.35 9.64
CA ALA A 92 -17.04 -16.14 9.79
C ALA A 92 -16.68 -15.29 11.03
N LYS A 93 -16.27 -15.93 12.15
CA LYS A 93 -15.83 -15.22 13.36
C LYS A 93 -14.51 -14.51 13.12
N ASP A 94 -13.57 -15.18 12.46
CA ASP A 94 -12.27 -14.59 12.11
C ASP A 94 -12.47 -13.41 11.15
N ARG A 95 -13.31 -13.57 10.12
CA ARG A 95 -13.67 -12.49 9.18
C ARG A 95 -14.23 -11.27 9.89
N LYS A 96 -15.18 -11.48 10.80
CA LYS A 96 -15.75 -10.40 11.60
C LYS A 96 -14.71 -9.70 12.46
N ALA A 97 -13.82 -10.45 13.11
CA ALA A 97 -12.74 -9.87 13.91
C ALA A 97 -11.75 -9.05 13.05
N ILE A 98 -11.40 -9.55 11.86
CA ILE A 98 -10.53 -8.83 10.91
C ILE A 98 -11.24 -7.55 10.43
N ALA A 99 -12.52 -7.63 10.06
CA ALA A 99 -13.31 -6.47 9.62
C ALA A 99 -13.39 -5.40 10.71
N THR A 100 -13.68 -5.77 11.96
CA THR A 100 -13.68 -4.83 13.10
C THR A 100 -12.29 -4.23 13.34
N ALA A 101 -11.21 -5.00 13.19
CA ALA A 101 -9.86 -4.45 13.28
C ALA A 101 -9.59 -3.43 12.17
N LEU A 102 -10.06 -3.67 10.95
CA LEU A 102 -9.97 -2.73 9.83
C LEU A 102 -10.80 -1.46 10.05
N GLU A 103 -12.01 -1.57 10.62
CA GLU A 103 -12.86 -0.43 10.98
C GLU A 103 -12.21 0.50 12.00
N SER A 104 -11.37 -0.04 12.89
CA SER A 104 -10.68 0.75 13.91
C SER A 104 -9.53 1.61 13.36
N ILE A 105 -9.15 1.41 12.09
CA ILE A 105 -8.04 2.14 11.47
C ILE A 105 -8.50 3.56 11.11
N ILE A 106 -7.73 4.54 11.55
CA ILE A 106 -7.98 5.95 11.22
C ILE A 106 -7.65 6.18 9.73
N LEU A 107 -8.59 6.72 8.95
CA LEU A 107 -8.40 6.92 7.51
C LEU A 107 -7.26 7.89 7.18
N ASP A 108 -7.10 8.96 7.97
CA ASP A 108 -6.02 9.92 7.82
C ASP A 108 -4.64 9.27 8.01
N ASP A 109 -4.55 8.28 8.89
CA ASP A 109 -3.34 7.48 9.11
C ASP A 109 -2.98 6.67 7.87
N ILE A 110 -3.97 6.04 7.23
CA ILE A 110 -3.78 5.32 5.96
C ILE A 110 -3.24 6.28 4.90
N ALA A 111 -3.84 7.46 4.75
CA ALA A 111 -3.42 8.45 3.75
C ALA A 111 -1.99 8.95 4.00
N GLN A 112 -1.64 9.24 5.26
CA GLN A 112 -0.29 9.68 5.63
C GLN A 112 0.77 8.59 5.41
N LYS A 113 0.47 7.34 5.78
CA LYS A 113 1.34 6.18 5.54
C LYS A 113 1.50 5.93 4.04
N LEU A 114 0.42 6.04 3.26
CA LEU A 114 0.44 5.88 1.81
C LEU A 114 1.32 6.92 1.13
N LYS A 115 1.29 8.17 1.60
CA LYS A 115 2.20 9.22 1.12
C LYS A 115 3.66 8.86 1.34
N LYS A 116 4.02 8.34 2.52
CA LYS A 116 5.39 7.87 2.81
C LYS A 116 5.77 6.69 1.93
N PHE A 117 4.90 5.69 1.80
CA PHE A 117 5.13 4.55 0.90
C PHE A 117 5.27 4.98 -0.57
N SER A 118 4.50 5.97 -1.03
CA SER A 118 4.60 6.48 -2.40
C SER A 118 5.97 7.07 -2.72
N LYS A 119 6.53 7.86 -1.80
CA LYS A 119 7.90 8.36 -1.92
C LYS A 119 8.93 7.23 -1.80
N GLY A 120 8.80 6.37 -0.79
CA GLY A 120 9.77 5.30 -0.51
C GLY A 120 9.83 4.19 -1.56
N MET A 121 8.71 3.94 -2.24
CA MET A 121 8.59 2.94 -3.31
C MET A 121 8.52 3.55 -4.71
N PHE A 122 8.77 4.86 -4.83
CA PHE A 122 8.86 5.58 -6.11
C PHE A 122 7.61 5.45 -7.00
N PHE A 123 6.41 5.56 -6.42
CA PHE A 123 5.16 5.66 -7.17
C PHE A 123 4.42 6.95 -6.86
N VAL A 124 3.57 7.39 -7.80
CA VAL A 124 2.75 8.59 -7.60
C VAL A 124 1.49 8.20 -6.84
N SER A 125 1.39 8.61 -5.58
CA SER A 125 0.09 8.67 -4.89
C SER A 125 -0.64 9.91 -5.40
N LYS A 126 -1.52 9.75 -6.40
CA LYS A 126 -2.55 10.77 -6.64
C LYS A 126 -3.42 10.88 -5.37
N ALA A 127 -4.29 11.89 -5.29
CA ALA A 127 -5.32 11.92 -4.25
C ALA A 127 -6.26 10.72 -4.46
N LEU A 128 -5.86 9.57 -3.92
CA LEU A 128 -6.58 8.32 -4.00
C LEU A 128 -7.76 8.43 -3.04
N ASP A 129 -8.95 8.07 -3.52
CA ASP A 129 -10.12 7.94 -2.66
C ASP A 129 -10.01 6.66 -1.81
N VAL A 130 -9.12 6.72 -0.81
CA VAL A 130 -8.87 5.60 0.10
C VAL A 130 -10.04 5.33 1.04
N LYS A 131 -10.96 6.30 1.21
CA LYS A 131 -12.13 6.13 2.07
C LYS A 131 -13.07 5.09 1.48
N ASP A 132 -13.52 5.29 0.25
CA ASP A 132 -14.41 4.36 -0.44
C ASP A 132 -13.78 2.98 -0.60
N LEU A 133 -12.47 2.95 -0.91
CA LEU A 133 -11.73 1.71 -1.05
C LEU A 133 -11.66 0.92 0.27
N SER A 134 -11.38 1.60 1.39
CA SER A 134 -11.35 0.98 2.72
C SER A 134 -12.73 0.46 3.14
N ILE A 135 -13.81 1.18 2.83
CA ILE A 135 -15.18 0.72 3.13
C ILE A 135 -15.48 -0.59 2.40
N GLU A 136 -15.19 -0.66 1.09
CA GLU A 136 -15.42 -1.89 0.32
C GLU A 136 -14.47 -3.03 0.73
N LEU A 137 -13.25 -2.72 1.18
CA LEU A 137 -12.32 -3.70 1.75
C LEU A 137 -12.88 -4.33 3.04
N ILE A 138 -13.42 -3.51 3.94
CA ILE A 138 -14.04 -3.97 5.20
C ILE A 138 -15.23 -4.88 4.88
N LYS A 139 -16.13 -4.44 4.00
CA LYS A 139 -17.29 -5.24 3.57
C LYS A 139 -16.89 -6.55 2.92
N ALA A 140 -15.90 -6.53 2.02
CA ALA A 140 -15.41 -7.73 1.34
C ALA A 140 -14.78 -8.71 2.34
N THR A 141 -14.06 -8.21 3.34
CA THR A 141 -13.48 -9.01 4.42
C THR A 141 -14.56 -9.72 5.23
N GLU A 142 -15.59 -8.98 5.66
CA GLU A 142 -16.68 -9.51 6.47
C GLU A 142 -17.57 -10.50 5.70
N THR A 143 -17.95 -10.14 4.47
CA THR A 143 -18.96 -10.88 3.68
C THR A 143 -18.39 -11.91 2.71
N ASP A 144 -17.07 -11.91 2.49
CA ASP A 144 -16.38 -12.68 1.44
C ASP A 144 -16.87 -12.38 0.00
N ASN A 145 -17.50 -11.22 -0.20
CA ASN A 145 -17.87 -10.70 -1.51
C ASN A 145 -16.84 -9.66 -1.99
N TRP A 146 -15.87 -10.10 -2.79
CA TRP A 146 -14.74 -9.27 -3.22
C TRP A 146 -15.00 -8.45 -4.48
N ARG A 147 -16.09 -8.72 -5.21
CA ARG A 147 -16.39 -8.03 -6.47
C ARG A 147 -16.51 -6.51 -6.31
N PRO A 148 -17.26 -5.97 -5.33
CA PRO A 148 -17.34 -4.52 -5.12
C PRO A 148 -15.97 -3.88 -4.85
N PHE A 149 -15.14 -4.52 -4.02
CA PHE A 149 -13.79 -4.06 -3.73
C PHE A 149 -12.91 -4.04 -4.99
N PHE A 150 -12.92 -5.11 -5.80
CA PHE A 150 -12.14 -5.15 -7.04
C PHE A 150 -12.59 -4.11 -8.06
N VAL A 151 -13.91 -3.88 -8.22
CA VAL A 151 -14.43 -2.83 -9.10
C VAL A 151 -13.98 -1.44 -8.62
N LYS A 152 -14.03 -1.18 -7.31
CA LYS A 152 -13.57 0.09 -6.75
C LYS A 152 -12.05 0.26 -6.92
N ALA A 153 -11.27 -0.80 -6.69
CA ALA A 153 -9.82 -0.80 -6.89
C ALA A 153 -9.45 -0.53 -8.36
N GLU A 154 -10.12 -1.20 -9.31
CA GLU A 154 -9.94 -0.94 -10.75
C GLU A 154 -10.23 0.51 -11.08
N THR A 155 -11.36 1.05 -10.61
CA THR A 155 -11.75 2.45 -10.86
C THR A 155 -10.70 3.44 -10.33
N ILE A 156 -10.16 3.20 -9.14
CA ILE A 156 -9.21 4.10 -8.48
C ILE A 156 -7.81 4.00 -9.09
N PHE A 157 -7.35 2.78 -9.40
CA PHE A 157 -5.98 2.51 -9.84
C PHE A 157 -5.85 2.30 -11.36
N VAL A 158 -6.90 2.53 -12.14
CA VAL A 158 -6.82 2.46 -13.61
C VAL A 158 -5.70 3.35 -14.14
N GLY A 159 -4.83 2.77 -14.96
CA GLY A 159 -3.66 3.46 -15.52
C GLY A 159 -2.57 3.82 -14.49
N MET A 160 -2.68 3.37 -13.23
CA MET A 160 -1.65 3.54 -12.21
C MET A 160 -0.76 2.29 -12.10
N ALA A 161 0.46 2.48 -11.58
CA ALA A 161 1.34 1.37 -11.25
C ALA A 161 0.75 0.53 -10.11
N ALA A 162 0.87 -0.80 -10.19
CA ALA A 162 0.42 -1.73 -9.15
C ALA A 162 1.14 -1.52 -7.80
N THR A 163 2.29 -0.85 -7.80
CA THR A 163 2.96 -0.41 -6.55
C THR A 163 2.07 0.52 -5.71
N SER A 164 1.10 1.20 -6.34
CA SER A 164 0.13 2.06 -5.65
C SER A 164 -0.82 1.24 -4.76
N ILE A 165 -1.34 0.11 -5.26
CA ILE A 165 -2.20 -0.76 -4.46
C ILE A 165 -1.41 -1.56 -3.41
N ALA A 166 -0.15 -1.90 -3.69
CA ALA A 166 0.76 -2.45 -2.68
C ALA A 166 1.03 -1.44 -1.55
N GLY A 167 1.27 -0.16 -1.88
CA GLY A 167 1.42 0.91 -0.89
C GLY A 167 0.16 1.12 -0.05
N PHE A 168 -1.03 1.06 -0.66
CA PHE A 168 -2.29 1.07 0.08
C PHE A 168 -2.38 -0.11 1.05
N THR A 169 -2.07 -1.32 0.58
CA THR A 169 -2.05 -2.53 1.41
C THR A 169 -1.14 -2.36 2.64
N PHE A 170 0.09 -1.89 2.45
CA PHE A 170 1.01 -1.69 3.57
C PHE A 170 0.53 -0.61 4.54
N SER A 171 -0.14 0.42 4.04
CA SER A 171 -0.75 1.47 4.86
C SER A 171 -1.85 0.93 5.76
N VAL A 172 -2.69 0.02 5.22
CA VAL A 172 -3.72 -0.70 5.99
C VAL A 172 -3.08 -1.66 6.99
N LEU A 173 -2.05 -2.42 6.58
CA LEU A 173 -1.36 -3.38 7.46
C LEU A 173 -0.66 -2.71 8.65
N LEU A 174 -0.18 -1.46 8.48
CA LEU A 174 0.34 -0.61 9.56
C LEU A 174 -0.74 0.19 10.30
N GLY A 175 -2.00 0.06 9.89
CA GLY A 175 -3.11 0.82 10.44
C GLY A 175 -3.62 0.30 11.78
N GLY A 176 -3.44 -0.99 12.07
CA GLY A 176 -3.94 -1.60 13.30
C GLY A 176 -3.58 -3.09 13.45
N PRO A 177 -3.90 -3.70 14.61
CA PRO A 177 -3.55 -5.09 14.93
C PRO A 177 -4.46 -6.09 14.20
N ILE A 178 -4.21 -6.32 12.92
CA ILE A 178 -5.03 -7.17 12.03
C ILE A 178 -4.79 -8.68 12.24
N GLY A 179 -3.67 -9.06 12.85
CA GLY A 179 -3.29 -10.44 13.11
C GLY A 179 -2.85 -11.21 11.85
N ILE A 180 -2.28 -12.41 12.02
CA ILE A 180 -1.67 -13.17 10.92
C ILE A 180 -2.70 -13.65 9.87
N LEU A 181 -3.91 -14.00 10.30
CA LEU A 181 -4.98 -14.42 9.39
C LEU A 181 -5.47 -13.26 8.53
N GLY A 182 -5.70 -12.09 9.14
CA GLY A 182 -6.09 -10.89 8.40
C GLY A 182 -4.96 -10.39 7.48
N TYR A 183 -3.70 -10.45 7.94
CA TYR A 183 -2.54 -10.15 7.11
C TYR A 183 -2.51 -11.03 5.84
N GLY A 184 -2.67 -12.35 6.00
CA GLY A 184 -2.73 -13.28 4.88
C GLY A 184 -3.93 -13.03 3.96
N LEU A 185 -5.12 -12.80 4.51
CA LEU A 185 -6.32 -12.51 3.73
C LEU A 185 -6.17 -11.24 2.88
N LEU A 186 -5.64 -10.17 3.46
CA LEU A 186 -5.45 -8.89 2.76
C LEU A 186 -4.45 -9.04 1.61
N ILE A 187 -3.30 -9.70 1.84
CA ILE A 187 -2.33 -9.91 0.77
C ILE A 187 -2.85 -10.90 -0.28
N ALA A 188 -3.60 -11.94 0.10
CA ALA A 188 -4.22 -12.85 -0.87
C ALA A 188 -5.21 -12.10 -1.78
N SER A 189 -6.08 -11.30 -1.19
CA SER A 189 -7.15 -10.61 -1.90
C SER A 189 -6.60 -9.49 -2.80
N ILE A 190 -5.65 -8.69 -2.29
CA ILE A 190 -5.03 -7.63 -3.07
C ILE A 190 -4.01 -8.20 -4.06
N GLY A 191 -3.33 -9.29 -3.71
CA GLY A 191 -2.47 -10.05 -4.60
C GLY A 191 -3.19 -10.53 -5.85
N ALA A 192 -4.50 -10.84 -5.75
CA ALA A 192 -5.31 -11.21 -6.91
C ALA A 192 -5.40 -10.13 -8.00
N LEU A 193 -5.26 -8.85 -7.62
CA LEU A 193 -5.19 -7.71 -8.55
C LEU A 193 -3.82 -7.58 -9.23
N ILE A 194 -2.82 -8.38 -8.87
CA ILE A 194 -1.43 -8.27 -9.35
C ILE A 194 -0.95 -9.59 -9.94
N ASP A 195 -0.91 -10.65 -9.12
CA ASP A 195 -0.33 -11.93 -9.48
C ASP A 195 -0.89 -13.11 -8.67
N ASN A 196 -1.05 -14.27 -9.31
CA ASN A 196 -1.56 -15.47 -8.64
C ASN A 196 -0.56 -16.01 -7.60
N ASP A 197 0.74 -15.85 -7.85
CA ASP A 197 1.80 -16.30 -6.94
C ASP A 197 1.67 -15.65 -5.54
N LEU A 198 1.15 -14.43 -5.46
CA LEU A 198 0.90 -13.75 -4.19
C LEU A 198 -0.19 -14.44 -3.37
N ILE A 199 -1.25 -14.90 -4.03
CA ILE A 199 -2.37 -15.61 -3.39
C ILE A 199 -1.88 -16.95 -2.85
N GLU A 200 -1.07 -17.66 -3.63
CA GLU A 200 -0.49 -18.94 -3.23
C GLU A 200 0.46 -18.77 -2.03
N LYS A 201 1.36 -17.78 -2.06
CA LYS A 201 2.25 -17.49 -0.93
C LYS A 201 1.47 -17.04 0.32
N ALA A 202 0.38 -16.30 0.15
CA ALA A 202 -0.50 -15.91 1.25
C ALA A 202 -1.25 -17.10 1.86
N ASN A 203 -1.74 -18.02 1.04
CA ASN A 203 -2.34 -19.28 1.49
C ASN A 203 -1.35 -20.14 2.29
N ASN A 204 -0.13 -20.28 1.77
CA ASN A 204 0.94 -21.00 2.46
C ASN A 204 1.29 -20.37 3.83
N LEU A 205 1.15 -19.04 3.97
CA LEU A 205 1.37 -18.34 5.23
C LEU A 205 0.29 -18.65 6.26
N ILE A 206 -0.98 -18.66 5.85
CA ILE A 206 -2.10 -18.97 6.75
C ILE A 206 -2.32 -20.48 6.95
N GLY A 207 -1.50 -21.31 6.31
CA GLY A 207 -1.42 -22.76 6.50
C GLY A 207 -2.38 -23.56 5.63
N VAL A 208 -2.51 -23.19 4.35
CA VAL A 208 -3.24 -23.98 3.34
C VAL A 208 -2.29 -24.50 2.29
#